data_AF-A0A4R9QLQ5-F1
#
_entry.id   AF-A0A4R9QLQ5-F1
#
_cell.length_a   1.000
_cell.length_b   1.000
_cell.length_c   1.000
_cell.angle_alpha   90.00
_cell.angle_beta   90.00
_cell.angle_gamma   90.00
#
_symmetry.space_group_name_H-M   'P 1'
#
loop_
_entity.id
_entity.type
_entity.pdbx_description
1 polymer ?
#
loop_
_entity_poly.entity_id
_entity_poly.type
_entity_poly.pdbx_seq_one_letter_code
_entity_poly.pdbx_strand_id
1 'polypeptide(L)' 'MENIRPINNEAEYDCAIAEIAPYFDNEPVADSPEAYRFDVLATLIEAYETKHYPIGAK' A
#
# COMPACT_ATOMS: atom_id res chain seq x y z
N MET A 1 1.46 6.91 -15.63
CA MET A 1 1.18 6.97 -14.18
C MET A 1 -0.13 6.27 -13.98
N GLU A 2 -0.08 4.98 -13.67
CA GLU A 2 -1.29 4.20 -13.45
C GLU A 2 -2.08 4.78 -12.27
N ASN A 3 -3.41 4.76 -12.41
CA ASN A 3 -4.33 5.43 -11.49
C ASN A 3 -4.07 5.01 -10.05
N ILE A 4 -3.51 5.92 -9.25
CA ILE A 4 -3.53 5.84 -7.79
C ILE A 4 -5.00 5.96 -7.38
N ARG A 5 -5.56 4.90 -6.78
CA ARG A 5 -6.94 4.88 -6.30
C ARG A 5 -6.97 4.67 -4.79
N PRO A 6 -7.93 5.27 -4.08
CA PRO A 6 -8.14 4.99 -2.68
C PRO A 6 -8.55 3.53 -2.46
N ILE A 7 -8.14 2.96 -1.33
CA ILE A 7 -8.59 1.64 -0.86
C ILE A 7 -9.83 1.84 0.01
N ASN A 8 -10.99 1.37 -0.44
CA ASN A 8 -12.27 1.52 0.24
C ASN A 8 -12.85 0.19 0.74
N ASN A 9 -12.36 -0.94 0.24
CA ASN A 9 -12.82 -2.26 0.62
C ASN A 9 -11.66 -3.25 0.73
N GLU A 10 -11.96 -4.44 1.25
CA GLU A 10 -10.98 -5.48 1.54
C GLU A 10 -10.34 -6.06 0.26
N ALA A 11 -11.08 -6.16 -0.85
CA ALA A 11 -10.52 -6.65 -2.10
C ALA A 11 -9.49 -5.67 -2.69
N GLU A 12 -9.74 -4.37 -2.60
CA GLU A 12 -8.76 -3.33 -2.98
C GLU A 12 -7.55 -3.35 -2.06
N TYR A 13 -7.75 -3.65 -0.78
CA TYR A 13 -6.69 -3.80 0.20
C TYR A 13 -5.80 -5.00 -0.12
N ASP A 14 -6.39 -6.18 -0.38
CA ASP A 14 -5.66 -7.39 -0.78
C ASP A 14 -4.86 -7.19 -2.07
N CYS A 15 -5.44 -6.48 -3.04
CA CYS A 15 -4.72 -6.09 -4.26
C CYS A 15 -3.51 -5.19 -3.95
N ALA A 16 -3.66 -4.20 -3.06
CA ALA A 16 -2.56 -3.32 -2.68
C ALA A 16 -1.45 -4.09 -1.93
N ILE A 17 -1.82 -5.04 -1.07
CA ILE A 17 -0.88 -5.94 -0.38
C ILE A 17 -0.12 -6.82 -1.39
N ALA A 18 -0.83 -7.39 -2.37
CA ALA A 18 -0.20 -8.18 -3.42
C ALA A 18 0.72 -7.35 -4.33
N GLU A 19 0.38 -6.08 -4.57
CA GLU A 19 1.20 -5.15 -5.37
C GLU A 19 2.45 -4.67 -4.62
N ILE A 20 2.35 -4.42 -3.32
CA ILE A 20 3.49 -3.93 -2.53
C ILE A 20 4.47 -5.06 -2.15
N ALA A 21 3.98 -6.29 -2.00
CA ALA A 21 4.78 -7.42 -1.51
C ALA A 21 6.12 -7.65 -2.28
N PRO A 22 6.18 -7.61 -3.62
CA PRO A 22 7.41 -7.85 -4.37
C PRO A 22 8.51 -6.82 -4.11
N TYR A 23 8.16 -5.60 -3.69
CA TYR A 23 9.13 -4.55 -3.37
C TYR A 23 9.94 -4.86 -2.12
N PHE A 24 9.47 -5.74 -1.23
CA PHE A 24 10.25 -6.18 -0.06
C PHE A 24 11.33 -7.19 -0.44
N ASP A 25 11.10 -8.01 -1.46
CA ASP A 25 12.10 -8.94 -2.00
C ASP A 25 13.07 -8.22 -2.95
N ASN A 26 12.55 -7.26 -3.72
CA ASN A 26 13.31 -6.47 -4.68
C ASN A 26 13.13 -4.99 -4.37
N GLU A 27 13.93 -4.51 -3.42
CA GLU A 27 13.88 -3.13 -2.97
C GLU A 27 14.07 -2.16 -4.15
N PRO A 28 13.12 -1.22 -4.36
CA PRO A 28 13.25 -0.22 -5.40
C PRO A 28 14.50 0.64 -5.23
N VAL A 29 15.07 1.07 -6.35
CA VAL A 29 16.15 2.07 -6.33
C VAL A 29 15.60 3.40 -5.81
N ALA A 30 16.33 4.06 -4.91
CA ALA A 30 15.95 5.39 -4.42
C ALA A 30 15.70 6.37 -5.59
N ASP A 31 14.73 7.25 -5.41
CA ASP A 31 14.29 8.25 -6.41
C ASP A 31 13.80 7.67 -7.75
N SER A 32 13.47 6.37 -7.79
CA SER A 32 12.85 5.72 -8.95
C SER A 32 11.32 5.84 -8.93
N PRO A 33 10.64 5.75 -10.09
CA PRO A 33 9.19 5.62 -10.17
C PRO A 33 8.62 4.51 -9.28
N GLU A 34 9.34 3.40 -9.14
CA GLU A 34 9.00 2.24 -8.32
C GLU A 34 9.07 2.57 -6.83
N ALA A 35 10.09 3.32 -6.39
CA ALA A 35 10.18 3.81 -5.01
C ALA A 35 9.01 4.74 -4.67
N TYR A 36 8.70 5.69 -5.55
CA TYR A 36 7.52 6.56 -5.36
C TYR A 36 6.21 5.77 -5.35
N ARG A 37 6.12 4.67 -6.12
CA ARG A 37 4.96 3.77 -6.11
C ARG A 37 4.84 3.02 -4.79
N PHE A 38 5.95 2.49 -4.27
CA PHE A 38 6.02 1.83 -2.97
C PHE A 38 5.54 2.75 -1.85
N ASP A 39 6.05 3.99 -1.79
CA ASP A 39 5.66 4.97 -0.77
C ASP A 39 4.15 5.27 -0.79
N VAL A 40 3.58 5.40 -1.99
CA VAL A 40 2.14 5.63 -2.16
C VAL A 40 1.33 4.42 -1.69
N LEU A 41 1.71 3.20 -2.08
CA LEU A 41 1.02 1.99 -1.66
C LEU A 41 1.06 1.83 -0.14
N ALA A 42 2.23 2.03 0.48
CA ALA A 42 2.41 1.96 1.92
C ALA A 42 1.47 2.94 2.64
N THR A 43 1.42 4.20 2.16
CA THR A 43 0.54 5.23 2.72
C THR A 43 -0.95 4.86 2.62
N LEU A 44 -1.37 4.29 1.48
CA LEU A 44 -2.77 3.89 1.26
C LEU A 44 -3.17 2.71 2.15
N ILE A 45 -2.28 1.73 2.29
CA ILE A 45 -2.46 0.55 3.14
C ILE A 45 -2.60 0.99 4.60
N GLU A 46 -1.67 1.80 5.11
CA GLU A 46 -1.71 2.32 6.48
C GLU A 46 -3.01 3.10 6.76
N ALA A 47 -3.44 3.94 5.82
CA ALA A 47 -4.68 4.71 5.96
C ALA A 47 -5.93 3.81 5.98
N TYR A 48 -5.92 2.70 5.25
CA TYR A 48 -6.99 1.71 5.29
C TYR A 48 -6.99 0.95 6.62
N GLU A 49 -5.84 0.44 7.05
CA GLU A 49 -5.67 -0.30 8.30
C GLU A 49 -6.06 0.55 9.50
N THR A 50 -5.64 1.82 9.55
CA THR A 50 -6.02 2.75 10.64
C THR A 50 -7.53 2.90 10.79
N LYS A 51 -8.28 2.85 9.67
CA LYS A 51 -9.75 2.99 9.68
C LYS A 51 -10.46 1.69 10.02
N HIS A 52 -9.96 0.55 9.54
CA HIS A 52 -10.65 -0.74 9.63
C HIS A 52 -10.15 -1.62 10.78
N TYR A 53 -8.89 -1.46 11.18
CA TYR A 53 -8.20 -2.22 12.22
C TYR A 53 -7.56 -1.29 13.26
N PRO A 54 -8.35 -0.47 13.98
CA PRO A 54 -7.82 0.46 14.96
C PRO A 54 -7.08 -0.28 16.08
N ILE A 55 -5.85 0.17 16.38
CA ILE A 55 -5.03 -0.39 17.45
C ILE A 55 -5.76 -0.18 18.79
N GLY A 56 -6.22 -1.27 19.42
CA GLY A 56 -7.00 -1.24 20.65
C GLY A 56 -8.45 -1.74 20.53
N ALA A 57 -8.87 -2.22 19.36
CA ALA A 57 -10.06 -3.05 19.25
C ALA A 57 -9.83 -4.40 19.96
N LYS A 58 -10.07 -4.43 21.27
CA LYS A 58 -10.16 -5.64 22.09
C LYS A 58 -11.45 -5.61 22.90
#